data_AF-A0AAV5WII8-F1
#
_entry.id   AF-A0AAV5WII8-F1
#
_cell.length_a   1.000
_cell.length_b   1.000
_cell.length_c   1.000
_cell.angle_alpha   90.00
_cell.angle_beta   90.00
_cell.angle_gamma   90.00
#
_symmetry.space_group_name_H-M   'P 1'
#
loop_
_entity.id
_entity.type
_entity.pdbx_description
1 polymer ?
#
loop_
_entity_poly.entity_id
_entity_poly.type
_entity_poly.pdbx_seq_one_letter_code
_entity_poly.pdbx_strand_id
1 'polypeptide(L)'
;FQGSYCIEGDGVGVVLRIGKYTVLGGIAQMHQHIPPPRGKLETELAQFVHFILLLAVFMATSVFLIGCYVTSFQNTLDHFMYGFIVIVVANIPQGLPATV
;
A
#
# COMPACT_ATOMS: atom_id res chain seq x y z
N PHE A 1 7.27 -31.21 25.37
CA PHE A 1 7.01 -30.09 24.44
C PHE A 1 7.07 -28.79 25.22
N GLN A 2 7.81 -27.79 24.74
CA GLN A 2 7.76 -26.46 25.36
C GLN A 2 6.35 -25.89 25.14
N GLY A 3 5.69 -25.43 26.21
CA GLY A 3 4.32 -24.87 26.15
C GLY A 3 3.20 -25.85 26.51
N SER A 4 3.51 -27.10 26.85
CA SER A 4 2.52 -28.06 27.38
C SER A 4 2.65 -28.20 28.90
N TYR A 5 1.54 -28.35 29.60
CA TYR A 5 1.49 -28.51 31.05
C TYR A 5 1.02 -29.92 31.43
N CYS A 6 1.57 -30.49 32.51
CA CYS A 6 1.11 -31.76 33.07
C CYS A 6 -0.09 -31.47 33.98
N ILE A 7 -1.27 -31.96 33.60
CA ILE A 7 -2.51 -31.67 34.32
C ILE A 7 -2.65 -32.50 35.61
N GLU A 8 -2.15 -33.75 35.61
CA GLU A 8 -2.22 -34.67 36.75
C GLU A 8 -1.03 -35.66 36.72
N GLY A 9 -0.57 -36.08 37.90
CA GLY A 9 0.55 -37.02 38.09
C GLY A 9 1.93 -36.35 38.16
N ASP A 10 2.97 -37.18 38.34
CA ASP A 10 4.37 -36.74 38.38
C ASP A 10 5.18 -37.39 37.26
N GLY A 11 6.10 -36.62 36.67
CA GLY A 11 6.96 -37.08 35.58
C GLY A 11 8.38 -36.55 35.71
N VAL A 12 9.36 -37.41 35.46
CA VAL A 12 10.78 -37.06 35.38
C VAL A 12 11.26 -37.27 33.95
N GLY A 13 12.06 -36.35 33.42
CA GLY A 13 12.57 -36.43 32.06
C GLY A 13 13.85 -35.64 31.84
N VAL A 14 14.57 -36.00 30.78
CA VAL A 14 15.81 -35.32 30.37
C VAL A 14 15.49 -34.26 29.31
N VAL A 15 16.09 -33.08 29.47
CA VAL A 15 15.92 -31.98 28.52
C VAL A 15 16.72 -32.26 27.25
N LEU A 16 16.02 -32.49 26.14
CA LEU A 16 16.65 -32.77 24.83
C LEU A 16 16.93 -31.52 24.00
N ARG A 17 16.06 -30.49 24.09
CA ARG A 17 16.13 -29.27 23.27
C ARG A 17 15.62 -28.08 24.09
N ILE A 18 16.25 -26.91 23.90
CA ILE A 18 15.94 -25.66 24.62
C ILE A 18 15.73 -24.48 23.66
N GLY A 19 14.96 -23.49 24.08
CA GLY A 19 14.76 -22.23 23.36
C GLY A 19 14.22 -22.41 21.93
N LYS A 20 14.88 -21.78 20.95
CA LYS A 20 14.48 -21.83 19.53
C LYS A 20 14.54 -23.22 18.91
N TYR A 21 15.32 -24.13 19.49
CA TYR A 21 15.48 -25.50 18.99
C TYR A 21 14.37 -26.45 19.45
N THR A 22 13.45 -26.01 20.31
CA THR A 22 12.26 -26.81 20.64
C THR A 22 11.30 -26.84 19.45
N VAL A 23 10.37 -27.80 19.45
CA VAL A 23 9.34 -27.89 18.40
C VAL A 23 8.54 -26.58 18.30
N LEU A 24 8.14 -26.01 19.44
CA LEU A 24 7.40 -24.75 19.48
C LEU A 24 8.26 -23.55 19.06
N GLY A 25 9.54 -23.54 19.47
CA GLY A 25 10.50 -22.52 19.06
C GLY A 25 10.74 -22.50 17.55
N GLY A 26 10.82 -23.68 16.92
CA GLY A 26 10.92 -23.81 15.47
C GLY A 26 9.67 -23.27 14.74
N ILE A 27 8.46 -23.61 15.23
CA ILE A 27 7.20 -23.10 14.66
C ILE A 27 7.09 -21.59 14.80
N ALA A 28 7.45 -21.04 15.96
CA ALA A 28 7.44 -19.59 16.19
C ALA A 28 8.41 -18.85 15.25
N GLN A 29 9.60 -19.41 15.01
CA GLN A 29 10.58 -18.84 14.08
C GLN A 29 10.08 -18.86 12.62
N MET A 30 9.38 -19.94 12.23
CA MET A 30 8.75 -20.03 10.92
C MET A 30 7.62 -19.01 10.76
N HIS A 31 6.79 -18.81 11.79
CA HIS A 31 5.67 -17.87 11.73
C HIS A 31 6.12 -16.40 11.63
N GLN A 32 7.21 -16.03 12.31
CA GLN A 32 7.79 -14.69 12.23
C GLN A 32 8.32 -14.32 10.83
N HIS A 33 8.63 -15.31 10.00
CA HIS A 33 9.09 -15.09 8.62
C HIS A 33 7.95 -14.97 7.62
N ILE A 34 6.70 -15.12 8.04
CA ILE A 34 5.54 -14.94 7.15
C ILE A 34 5.28 -13.43 7.07
N PRO A 35 5.54 -12.76 5.94
CA PRO A 35 5.20 -11.36 5.80
C PRO A 35 3.69 -11.21 6.04
N PRO A 36 3.26 -10.20 6.80
CA PRO A 36 1.83 -9.96 6.99
C PRO A 36 1.19 -9.84 5.60
N PRO A 37 0.09 -10.57 5.33
CA PRO A 37 -0.61 -10.39 4.08
C PRO A 37 -1.02 -8.93 3.99
N ARG A 38 -0.69 -8.27 2.86
CA ARG A 38 -1.19 -6.92 2.59
C ARG A 38 -2.70 -6.92 2.80
N GLY A 39 -3.20 -5.91 3.49
CA GLY A 39 -4.63 -5.79 3.74
C GLY A 39 -5.38 -5.79 2.41
N LYS A 40 -6.49 -6.54 2.31
CA LYS A 40 -7.37 -6.45 1.15
C LYS A 40 -7.80 -5.00 0.91
N LEU A 41 -8.06 -4.26 2.00
CA LEU A 41 -8.46 -2.85 1.96
C LEU A 41 -7.35 -1.93 1.40
N GLU A 42 -6.09 -2.14 1.78
CA GLU A 42 -4.94 -1.38 1.24
C GLU A 42 -4.78 -1.61 -0.26
N THR A 43 -4.94 -2.86 -0.71
CA THR A 43 -4.80 -3.24 -2.12
C THR A 43 -5.91 -2.64 -2.98
N GLU A 44 -7.16 -2.72 -2.52
CA GLU A 44 -8.31 -2.12 -3.22
C GLU A 44 -8.20 -0.60 -3.29
N LEU A 45 -7.75 0.05 -2.20
CA LEU A 45 -7.59 1.50 -2.15
C LEU A 45 -6.47 1.98 -3.09
N ALA A 46 -5.36 1.24 -3.16
CA ALA A 46 -4.29 1.52 -4.12
C ALA A 46 -4.78 1.41 -5.58
N GLN A 47 -5.59 0.38 -5.88
CA GLN A 47 -6.18 0.20 -7.22
C GLN A 47 -7.16 1.34 -7.56
N PHE A 48 -7.97 1.77 -6.60
CA PHE A 48 -8.90 2.89 -6.76
C PHE A 48 -8.17 4.22 -7.01
N VAL A 49 -7.13 4.53 -6.22
CA VAL A 49 -6.31 5.74 -6.41
C VAL A 49 -5.65 5.74 -7.78
N HIS A 50 -5.11 4.59 -8.20
CA HIS A 50 -4.46 4.48 -9.51
C HIS A 50 -5.44 4.75 -10.67
N PHE A 51 -6.68 4.27 -10.55
CA PHE A 51 -7.74 4.55 -11.52
C PHE A 51 -8.07 6.04 -11.62
N ILE A 52 -8.23 6.73 -10.48
CA ILE A 52 -8.52 8.18 -10.46
C ILE A 52 -7.35 8.97 -11.04
N LEU A 53 -6.11 8.62 -10.70
CA LEU A 53 -4.92 9.28 -11.25
C LEU A 53 -4.84 9.13 -12.77
N LEU A 54 -5.16 7.94 -13.30
CA LEU A 54 -5.19 7.71 -14.75
C LEU A 54 -6.26 8.58 -15.44
N LEU A 55 -7.45 8.71 -14.84
CA LEU A 55 -8.50 9.59 -15.33
C LEU A 55 -8.06 11.07 -15.29
N ALA A 56 -7.41 11.49 -14.20
CA ALA A 56 -6.91 12.86 -14.02
C ALA A 56 -5.89 13.23 -15.12
N VAL A 57 -4.93 12.35 -15.38
CA VAL A 57 -3.90 12.56 -16.41
C VAL A 57 -4.53 12.60 -17.81
N PHE A 58 -5.51 11.74 -18.07
CA PHE A 58 -6.22 11.74 -19.36
C PHE A 58 -6.96 13.06 -19.60
N MET A 59 -7.68 13.58 -18.59
CA MET A 59 -8.35 14.88 -18.68
C MET A 59 -7.38 16.06 -18.79
N ALA A 60 -6.28 16.04 -18.02
CA ALA A 60 -5.27 17.10 -18.09
C ALA A 60 -4.60 17.14 -19.47
N THR A 61 -4.30 15.98 -20.05
CA THR A 61 -3.67 15.88 -21.37
C THR A 61 -4.62 16.32 -22.48
N SER A 62 -5.91 15.96 -22.43
CA SER A 62 -6.87 16.36 -23.45
C SER A 62 -7.08 17.88 -23.47
N VAL A 63 -7.21 18.50 -22.30
CA VAL A 63 -7.35 19.96 -22.19
C VAL A 63 -6.05 20.68 -22.58
N PHE A 64 -4.89 20.12 -22.23
CA PHE A 64 -3.60 20.66 -22.67
C PHE A 64 -3.45 20.66 -24.20
N LEU A 65 -3.81 19.56 -24.86
CA LEU A 65 -3.79 19.47 -26.33
C LEU A 65 -4.74 20.47 -26.99
N ILE A 66 -5.95 20.65 -26.44
CA ILE A 66 -6.91 21.65 -26.93
C ILE A 66 -6.35 23.07 -26.74
N GLY A 67 -5.76 23.37 -25.58
CA GLY A 67 -5.14 24.66 -25.31
C GLY A 67 -3.99 24.98 -26.27
N CYS A 68 -3.10 24.01 -26.52
CA CYS A 68 -2.02 24.17 -27.51
C CYS A 68 -2.54 24.43 -28.92
N TYR A 69 -3.63 23.77 -29.33
CA TYR A 69 -4.22 23.97 -30.65
C TYR A 69 -4.86 25.36 -30.82
N VAL A 70 -5.52 25.87 -29.78
CA VAL A 70 -6.23 27.17 -29.83
C VAL A 70 -5.27 28.36 -29.76
N THR A 71 -4.14 28.26 -29.05
CA THR A 71 -3.25 29.41 -28.79
C THR A 71 -2.20 29.68 -29.87
N SER A 72 -2.03 28.80 -30.88
CA SER A 72 -1.08 29.01 -31.99
C SER A 72 0.28 29.56 -31.51
N PHE A 73 0.89 28.89 -30.52
CA PHE A 73 2.25 29.12 -30.02
C PHE A 73 2.62 30.51 -29.43
N GLN A 74 1.70 31.46 -29.24
CA GLN A 74 2.09 32.80 -28.74
C GLN A 74 1.98 33.03 -27.23
N ASN A 75 1.32 32.15 -26.46
CA ASN A 75 1.25 32.24 -24.98
C ASN A 75 1.07 30.86 -24.33
N THR A 76 1.95 29.91 -24.69
CA THR A 76 1.85 28.51 -24.23
C THR A 76 2.09 28.36 -22.71
N LEU A 77 2.86 29.26 -22.10
CA LEU A 77 3.24 29.17 -20.69
C LEU A 77 2.06 29.43 -19.73
N ASP A 78 1.19 30.41 -20.02
CA ASP A 78 0.05 30.72 -19.14
C ASP A 78 -1.02 29.62 -19.18
N HIS A 79 -1.31 29.07 -20.37
CA HIS A 79 -2.25 27.95 -20.49
C HIS A 79 -1.70 26.67 -19.87
N PHE A 80 -0.39 26.45 -19.91
CA PHE A 80 0.24 25.34 -19.20
C PHE A 80 0.17 25.53 -17.69
N MET A 81 0.54 26.70 -17.17
CA MET A 81 0.58 26.94 -15.73
C MET A 81 -0.81 27.02 -15.10
N TYR A 82 -1.78 27.71 -15.72
CA TYR A 82 -3.12 27.84 -15.17
C TYR A 82 -4.04 26.67 -15.55
N GLY A 83 -3.95 26.12 -16.76
CA GLY A 83 -4.85 25.05 -17.20
C GLY A 83 -4.45 23.69 -16.66
N PHE A 84 -3.20 23.28 -16.91
CA PHE A 84 -2.74 21.92 -16.57
C PHE A 84 -2.63 21.71 -15.06
N ILE A 85 -2.01 22.65 -14.34
CA ILE A 85 -1.79 22.50 -12.89
C ILE A 85 -3.12 22.55 -12.12
N VAL A 86 -4.05 23.43 -12.49
CA VAL A 86 -5.37 23.51 -11.82
C VAL A 86 -6.17 22.23 -12.02
N ILE A 87 -6.18 21.68 -13.23
CA ILE A 87 -6.90 20.43 -13.53
C ILE A 87 -6.27 19.25 -12.78
N VAL A 88 -4.94 19.16 -12.72
CA VAL A 88 -4.26 18.09 -11.98
C VAL A 88 -4.52 18.20 -10.49
N VAL A 89 -4.35 19.38 -9.88
CA VAL A 89 -4.58 19.60 -8.44
C VAL A 89 -6.05 19.35 -8.06
N ALA A 90 -7.01 19.72 -8.92
CA ALA A 90 -8.44 19.47 -8.67
C ALA A 90 -8.81 17.98 -8.68
N ASN A 91 -8.07 17.14 -9.41
CA ASN A 91 -8.34 15.72 -9.55
C ASN A 91 -7.47 14.83 -8.62
N ILE A 92 -6.44 15.36 -7.97
CA ILE A 92 -5.71 14.62 -6.94
C ILE A 92 -6.61 14.51 -5.71
N PRO A 93 -6.94 13.28 -5.25
CA PRO A 93 -7.74 13.11 -4.05
C PRO A 93 -6.86 13.36 -2.81
N GLN A 94 -6.59 14.63 -2.52
CA GLN A 94 -5.75 15.08 -1.40
C GLN A 94 -6.27 14.60 -0.03
N GLY A 95 -7.54 14.20 0.05
CA GLY A 95 -8.17 13.67 1.27
C GLY A 95 -8.07 12.16 1.48
N LEU A 96 -7.76 11.35 0.45
CA LEU A 96 -7.78 9.89 0.58
C LEU A 96 -6.70 9.30 1.51
N PRO A 97 -5.43 9.78 1.51
CA PRO A 97 -4.40 9.22 2.39
C PRO A 97 -4.54 9.66 3.86
N ALA A 98 -5.39 10.66 4.15
CA ALA A 98 -5.59 11.16 5.51
C ALA A 98 -6.71 10.43 6.28
N THR A 99 -7.57 9.68 5.58
CA THR A 99 -8.70 8.95 6.16
C THR A 99 -8.46 7.45 6.32
N VAL A 100 -7.27 6.97 5.94
CA VAL A 100 -6.81 5.58 6.19
C VAL A 100 -5.84 5.54 7.36
#